data_AF-A0A6S7KL60-F1
#
_entry.id   AF-A0A6S7KL60-F1
#
_cell.length_a   1.000
_cell.length_b   1.000
_cell.length_c   1.000
_cell.angle_alpha   90.00
_cell.angle_beta   90.00
_cell.angle_gamma   90.00
#
_symmetry.space_group_name_H-M   'P 1'
#
loop_
_entity.id
_entity.type
_entity.pdbx_description
1 polymer ?
#
loop_
_entity_poly.entity_id
_entity_poly.type
_entity_poly.pdbx_seq_one_letter_code
_entity_poly.pdbx_strand_id
1 'polypeptide(L)'
;MLQYENELKAVKSKHDEDVKLLGQKIEVLQATGAAHAPPATQFPQRPQQEPEPDYTWKIANFTRKLAQAKSDHDSGIIQSGPFFSRHGYKMKLQVQLNESPSGYAGYTGVYLILMKSDRDGALQWPFTKRFTVILVDQQDDLSQRQNIKVAIVTVGENTFQRPREHKNTGGGYRQFVKHSTLRTRQYIRDDAVYIKIMVDP
;
A
#
# COMPACT_ATOMS: atom_id res chain seq x y z
N MET A 1 -56.04 -16.89 0.14
CA MET A 1 -55.79 -15.52 0.62
C MET A 1 -55.69 -15.47 2.13
N LEU A 2 -56.75 -15.79 2.90
CA LEU A 2 -56.74 -15.67 4.37
C LEU A 2 -55.70 -16.55 5.10
N GLN A 3 -55.42 -17.76 4.59
CA GLN A 3 -54.44 -18.68 5.19
C GLN A 3 -52.99 -18.16 5.07
N TYR A 4 -52.65 -17.55 3.94
CA TYR A 4 -51.32 -16.98 3.68
C TYR A 4 -51.05 -15.74 4.55
N GLU A 5 -52.06 -14.91 4.77
CA GLU A 5 -51.95 -13.74 5.66
C GLU A 5 -51.73 -14.14 7.12
N ASN A 6 -52.34 -15.25 7.56
CA ASN A 6 -52.15 -15.76 8.92
C ASN A 6 -50.74 -16.36 9.10
N GLU A 7 -50.23 -17.08 8.11
CA GLU A 7 -48.86 -17.60 8.10
C GLU A 7 -47.83 -16.46 8.11
N LEU A 8 -48.05 -15.40 7.33
CA LEU A 8 -47.16 -14.24 7.29
C LEU A 8 -47.13 -13.49 8.63
N LYS A 9 -48.29 -13.36 9.30
CA LYS A 9 -48.38 -12.79 10.65
C LYS A 9 -47.65 -13.64 11.69
N ALA A 10 -47.77 -14.97 11.61
CA ALA A 10 -47.09 -15.88 12.52
C ALA A 10 -45.56 -15.83 12.36
N VAL A 11 -45.06 -15.79 11.12
CA VAL A 11 -43.63 -15.66 10.81
C VAL A 11 -43.08 -14.34 11.33
N LYS A 12 -43.81 -13.23 11.14
CA LYS A 12 -43.39 -11.91 11.62
C LYS A 12 -43.36 -11.84 13.15
N SER A 13 -44.39 -12.39 13.80
CA SER A 13 -44.44 -12.48 15.27
C SER A 13 -43.27 -13.27 15.84
N LYS A 14 -42.94 -14.42 15.23
CA LYS A 14 -41.81 -15.24 15.65
C LYS A 14 -40.47 -14.52 15.43
N HIS A 15 -40.32 -13.82 14.31
CA HIS A 15 -39.12 -13.03 14.04
C HIS A 15 -38.91 -11.92 15.09
N ASP A 16 -39.98 -11.21 15.45
CA ASP A 16 -39.90 -10.13 16.44
C ASP A 16 -39.53 -10.66 17.84
N GLU A 17 -40.03 -11.84 18.21
CA GLU A 17 -39.65 -12.54 19.46
C GLU A 17 -38.18 -12.97 19.46
N ASP A 18 -37.68 -13.54 18.36
CA ASP A 18 -36.29 -13.96 18.22
C ASP A 18 -35.32 -12.77 18.29
N VAL A 19 -35.68 -11.64 17.67
CA VAL A 19 -34.89 -10.39 17.74
C VAL A 19 -34.83 -9.86 19.17
N LYS A 20 -35.95 -9.91 19.91
CA LYS A 20 -36.00 -9.48 21.31
C LYS A 20 -35.14 -10.37 22.22
N LEU A 21 -35.19 -11.69 22.01
CA LEU A 21 -34.39 -12.64 22.78
C LEU A 21 -32.88 -12.48 22.49
N LEU A 22 -32.52 -12.18 21.23
CA LEU A 22 -31.13 -11.87 20.86
C LEU A 22 -30.64 -10.58 21.53
N GLY A 23 -31.46 -9.54 21.59
CA GLY A 23 -31.16 -8.31 22.32
C GLY A 23 -30.84 -8.57 23.80
N GLN A 24 -31.68 -9.37 24.47
CA GLN A 24 -31.47 -9.75 25.87
C GLN A 24 -30.19 -10.58 26.08
N LYS A 25 -29.87 -11.51 25.17
CA LYS A 25 -28.61 -12.28 25.24
C LYS A 25 -27.37 -11.39 25.08
N ILE A 26 -27.43 -10.38 24.22
CA ILE A 26 -26.35 -9.40 24.04
C ILE A 26 -26.14 -8.59 25.33
N GLU A 27 -27.21 -8.12 25.96
CA GLU A 27 -27.12 -7.40 27.24
C GLU A 27 -26.51 -8.27 28.36
N VAL A 28 -26.92 -9.54 28.47
CA VAL A 28 -26.35 -10.47 29.45
C VAL A 28 -24.87 -10.76 29.18
N LEU A 29 -24.47 -10.92 27.91
CA LEU A 29 -23.06 -11.10 27.52
C LEU A 29 -22.21 -9.84 27.80
N GLN A 30 -22.78 -8.65 27.63
CA GLN A 30 -22.13 -7.39 27.98
C GLN A 30 -22.01 -7.22 29.51
N ALA A 31 -23.02 -7.63 30.27
CA ALA A 31 -23.00 -7.58 31.73
C ALA A 31 -22.03 -8.61 32.35
N THR A 32 -21.84 -9.76 31.71
CA THR A 32 -20.91 -10.82 32.18
C THR A 32 -19.45 -10.58 31.79
N GLY A 33 -19.18 -9.65 30.87
CA GLY A 33 -17.82 -9.18 30.54
C GLY A 33 -17.21 -8.22 31.57
N ALA A 34 -17.96 -7.83 32.61
CA ALA A 34 -17.52 -6.91 33.67
C ALA A 34 -17.13 -7.64 34.95
N ALA A 35 -16.21 -8.62 34.87
CA ALA A 35 -15.51 -9.13 36.04
C ALA A 35 -14.09 -8.54 36.07
N HIS A 36 -13.80 -7.79 37.13
CA HIS A 36 -12.60 -6.99 37.38
C HIS A 36 -11.27 -7.64 36.94
N ALA A 37 -10.68 -7.10 35.87
CA ALA A 37 -9.23 -7.02 35.75
C ALA A 37 -8.75 -5.77 36.52
N PRO A 38 -7.61 -5.82 37.24
CA PRO A 38 -7.03 -4.62 37.86
C PRO A 38 -6.75 -3.57 36.76
N PRO A 39 -6.76 -2.27 37.09
CA PRO A 39 -6.53 -1.24 36.08
C PRO A 39 -5.10 -1.42 35.56
N ALA A 40 -4.99 -2.00 34.36
CA ALA A 40 -3.76 -1.92 33.61
C ALA A 40 -3.44 -0.44 33.49
N THR A 41 -2.31 -0.03 34.05
CA THR A 41 -1.74 1.29 33.81
C THR A 41 -1.80 1.50 32.30
N GLN A 42 -2.67 2.38 31.83
CA GLN A 42 -2.78 2.70 30.41
C GLN A 42 -1.49 3.44 30.06
N PHE A 43 -0.45 2.68 29.71
CA PHE A 43 0.63 3.22 28.91
C PHE A 43 -0.06 3.86 27.70
N PRO A 44 0.25 5.12 27.35
CA PRO A 44 -0.31 5.74 26.17
C PRO A 44 -0.09 4.76 25.02
N GLN A 45 -1.18 4.30 24.39
CA GLN A 45 -1.06 3.42 23.24
C GLN A 45 -0.26 4.19 22.20
N ARG A 46 1.00 3.76 22.02
CA ARG A 46 1.89 4.35 21.02
C ARG A 46 1.10 4.30 19.71
N PRO A 47 0.84 5.44 19.03
CA PRO A 47 0.08 5.42 17.79
C PRO A 47 0.68 4.33 16.92
N GLN A 48 -0.14 3.38 16.45
CA GLN A 48 0.32 2.17 15.74
C GLN A 48 1.39 2.60 14.75
N GLN A 49 2.66 2.34 15.09
CA GLN A 49 3.78 2.75 14.25
C GLN A 49 3.60 1.97 12.95
N GLU A 50 3.40 2.69 11.84
CA GLU A 50 3.41 2.04 10.53
C GLU A 50 4.70 1.19 10.45
N PRO A 51 4.63 -0.06 9.98
CA PRO A 51 5.80 -0.91 9.90
C PRO A 51 6.92 -0.19 9.15
N GLU A 52 8.14 -0.29 9.67
CA GLU A 52 9.30 0.35 9.09
C GLU A 52 9.48 -0.10 7.62
N PRO A 53 9.63 0.84 6.68
CA PRO A 53 9.84 0.50 5.28
C PRO A 53 11.22 -0.08 5.07
N ASP A 54 11.35 -1.02 4.13
CA ASP A 54 12.65 -1.53 3.69
C ASP A 54 13.53 -0.42 3.11
N TYR A 55 12.91 0.58 2.48
CA TYR A 55 13.61 1.73 1.93
C TYR A 55 12.70 2.96 1.78
N THR A 56 13.27 4.14 2.02
CA THR A 56 12.63 5.44 1.77
C THR A 56 13.49 6.24 0.80
N TRP A 57 12.89 6.65 -0.31
CA TRP A 57 13.56 7.38 -1.38
C TRP A 57 13.03 8.81 -1.50
N LYS A 58 13.91 9.80 -1.32
CA LYS A 58 13.63 11.19 -1.68
C LYS A 58 13.98 11.44 -3.14
N ILE A 59 13.03 11.95 -3.91
CA ILE A 59 13.26 12.43 -5.27
C ILE A 59 13.16 13.95 -5.25
N ALA A 60 14.30 14.63 -5.33
CA ALA A 60 14.35 16.09 -5.44
C ALA A 60 14.15 16.57 -6.89
N ASN A 61 13.80 17.84 -7.04
CA ASN A 61 13.51 18.53 -8.29
C ASN A 61 12.38 17.84 -9.10
N PHE A 62 11.37 17.31 -8.41
CA PHE A 62 10.37 16.42 -8.99
C PHE A 62 9.51 17.13 -10.04
N THR A 63 9.00 18.31 -9.73
CA THR A 63 8.16 19.10 -10.63
C THR A 63 8.92 19.50 -11.87
N ARG A 64 10.18 19.93 -11.72
CA ARG A 64 11.05 20.26 -12.83
C ARG A 64 11.28 19.06 -13.75
N LYS A 65 11.64 17.91 -13.19
CA LYS A 65 11.88 16.69 -13.98
C LYS A 65 10.60 16.19 -14.67
N LEU A 66 9.44 16.29 -14.00
CA LEU A 66 8.15 15.94 -14.60
C LEU A 66 7.78 16.88 -15.75
N ALA A 67 8.02 18.19 -15.60
CA ALA A 67 7.78 19.15 -16.67
C ALA A 67 8.68 18.88 -17.89
N GLN A 68 9.96 18.58 -17.66
CA GLN A 68 10.90 18.20 -18.71
C GLN A 68 10.42 16.95 -19.47
N ALA A 69 10.10 15.87 -18.76
CA ALA A 69 9.64 14.62 -19.37
C ALA A 69 8.36 14.80 -20.22
N LYS A 70 7.46 15.69 -19.80
CA LYS A 70 6.28 16.05 -20.59
C LYS A 70 6.63 16.85 -21.84
N SER A 71 7.53 17.82 -21.72
CA SER A 71 7.98 18.65 -22.84
C SER A 71 8.70 17.82 -23.90
N ASP A 72 9.55 16.89 -23.46
CA ASP A 72 10.35 16.04 -24.35
C ASP A 72 9.56 14.83 -24.88
N HIS A 73 8.32 14.66 -24.42
CA HIS A 73 7.48 13.50 -24.73
C HIS A 73 8.17 12.16 -24.41
N ASP A 74 8.92 12.12 -23.31
CA ASP A 74 9.63 10.94 -22.81
C ASP A 74 9.06 10.45 -21.47
N SER A 75 9.57 9.31 -20.99
CA SER A 75 9.11 8.68 -19.75
C SER A 75 9.66 9.32 -18.47
N GLY A 76 10.70 10.14 -18.55
CA GLY A 76 11.38 10.75 -17.40
C GLY A 76 11.87 9.71 -16.40
N ILE A 77 12.66 8.73 -16.86
CA ILE A 77 13.11 7.60 -16.02
C ILE A 77 14.09 8.08 -14.95
N ILE A 78 13.79 7.79 -13.68
CA ILE A 78 14.68 8.04 -12.54
C ILE A 78 14.83 6.75 -11.75
N GLN A 79 16.06 6.41 -11.34
CA GLN A 79 16.34 5.24 -10.52
C GLN A 79 16.92 5.64 -9.15
N SER A 80 16.59 4.89 -8.11
CA SER A 80 17.18 5.04 -6.79
C SER A 80 18.60 4.45 -6.71
N GLY A 81 19.30 4.76 -5.61
CA GLY A 81 20.43 3.95 -5.18
C GLY A 81 19.99 2.50 -4.84
N PRO A 82 20.92 1.53 -4.88
CA PRO A 82 20.62 0.16 -4.45
C PRO A 82 20.36 0.10 -2.96
N PHE A 83 19.44 -0.76 -2.55
CA PHE A 83 19.18 -1.09 -1.16
C PHE A 83 18.97 -2.60 -1.02
N PHE A 84 19.02 -3.11 0.20
CA PHE A 84 18.66 -4.49 0.51
C PHE A 84 17.32 -4.50 1.22
N SER A 85 16.42 -5.41 0.84
CA SER A 85 15.24 -5.68 1.66
C SER A 85 15.62 -6.41 2.94
N ARG A 86 14.73 -6.43 3.93
CA ARG A 86 14.84 -7.23 5.16
C ARG A 86 15.00 -8.73 4.88
N HIS A 87 14.62 -9.18 3.68
CA HIS A 87 14.80 -10.56 3.22
C HIS A 87 16.12 -10.80 2.49
N GLY A 88 17.02 -9.81 2.42
CA GLY A 88 18.35 -9.96 1.86
C GLY A 88 18.47 -9.78 0.34
N TYR A 89 17.36 -9.54 -0.37
CA TYR A 89 17.40 -9.27 -1.81
C TYR A 89 17.92 -7.86 -2.08
N LYS A 90 18.85 -7.73 -3.03
CA LYS A 90 19.32 -6.42 -3.51
C LYS A 90 18.35 -5.85 -4.53
N MET A 91 17.94 -4.61 -4.35
CA MET A 91 16.85 -3.99 -5.09
C MET A 91 17.14 -2.52 -5.43
N LYS A 92 16.40 -1.99 -6.40
CA LYS A 92 16.29 -0.56 -6.70
C LYS A 92 14.84 -0.21 -7.04
N LEU A 93 14.45 1.02 -6.78
CA LEU A 93 13.21 1.60 -7.31
C LEU A 93 13.50 2.35 -8.60
N GLN A 94 12.54 2.31 -9.51
CA GLN A 94 12.50 3.16 -10.70
C GLN A 94 11.15 3.86 -10.75
N VAL A 95 11.17 5.15 -11.04
CA VAL A 95 9.99 5.95 -11.37
C VAL A 95 10.06 6.36 -12.83
N GLN A 96 8.94 6.19 -13.53
CA GLN A 96 8.72 6.84 -14.82
C GLN A 96 7.77 7.99 -14.56
N LEU A 97 8.28 9.22 -14.65
CA LEU A 97 7.53 10.42 -14.32
C LEU A 97 6.30 10.61 -15.22
N ASN A 98 6.41 10.24 -16.49
CA ASN A 98 5.38 10.44 -17.50
C ASN A 98 5.10 9.14 -18.26
N GLU A 99 3.98 8.48 -18.00
CA GLU A 99 3.62 7.23 -18.68
C GLU A 99 2.86 7.46 -20.01
N SER A 100 2.81 8.70 -20.52
CA SER A 100 2.19 9.00 -21.82
C SER A 100 2.81 8.18 -22.98
N PRO A 101 4.13 8.02 -23.10
CA PRO A 101 4.73 7.19 -24.15
C PRO A 101 4.30 5.70 -24.06
N SER A 102 3.89 5.25 -22.88
CA SER A 102 3.37 3.91 -22.62
C SER A 102 1.84 3.80 -22.81
N GLY A 103 1.16 4.87 -23.23
CA GLY A 103 -0.29 4.93 -23.39
C GLY A 103 -1.09 5.32 -22.14
N TYR A 104 -0.43 5.66 -21.02
CA TYR A 104 -1.09 6.06 -19.76
C TYR A 104 -0.83 7.53 -19.48
N ALA A 105 -1.39 8.39 -20.33
CA ALA A 105 -1.20 9.83 -20.22
C ALA A 105 -1.65 10.38 -18.86
N GLY A 106 -0.84 11.28 -18.31
CA GLY A 106 -1.14 11.92 -17.03
C GLY A 106 -0.83 11.07 -15.79
N TYR A 107 -0.14 9.93 -15.94
CA TYR A 107 0.29 9.09 -14.82
C TYR A 107 1.80 9.09 -14.63
N THR A 108 2.21 8.90 -13.38
CA THR A 108 3.55 8.48 -12.98
C THR A 108 3.48 7.00 -12.62
N GLY A 109 4.42 6.21 -13.13
CA GLY A 109 4.57 4.80 -12.85
C GLY A 109 5.73 4.50 -11.89
N VAL A 110 5.64 3.40 -11.15
CA VAL A 110 6.67 2.95 -10.22
C VAL A 110 6.97 1.46 -10.38
N TYR A 111 8.26 1.12 -10.27
CA TYR A 111 8.77 -0.20 -10.58
C TYR A 111 9.82 -0.63 -9.55
N LEU A 112 9.80 -1.90 -9.20
CA LEU A 112 10.84 -2.57 -8.41
C LEU A 112 11.75 -3.36 -9.35
N ILE A 113 13.06 -3.16 -9.19
CA ILE A 113 14.09 -3.84 -9.96
C ILE A 113 14.92 -4.71 -9.01
N LEU A 114 14.97 -6.01 -9.28
CA LEU A 114 15.91 -6.92 -8.61
C LEU A 114 17.31 -6.77 -9.20
N MET A 115 18.31 -6.69 -8.34
CA MET A 115 19.72 -6.59 -8.69
C MET A 115 20.48 -7.83 -8.26
N LYS A 116 21.50 -8.20 -9.02
CA LYS A 116 22.38 -9.30 -8.65
C LYS A 116 23.19 -8.97 -7.39
N SER A 117 23.27 -9.95 -6.49
CA SER A 117 24.11 -9.91 -5.29
C SER A 117 24.88 -11.21 -5.09
N ASP A 118 25.99 -11.11 -4.39
CA ASP A 118 26.68 -12.20 -3.71
C ASP A 118 25.77 -13.06 -2.81
N ARG A 119 24.71 -12.48 -2.23
CA ARG A 119 23.75 -13.18 -1.36
C ARG A 119 22.73 -14.03 -2.11
N ASP A 120 22.63 -13.91 -3.44
CA ASP A 120 21.55 -14.53 -4.22
C ASP A 120 21.55 -16.07 -4.13
N GLY A 121 22.68 -16.69 -3.79
CA GLY A 121 22.78 -18.15 -3.62
C GLY A 121 22.05 -18.69 -2.39
N ALA A 122 21.78 -17.85 -1.38
CA ALA A 122 21.09 -18.24 -0.15
C ALA A 122 19.60 -17.84 -0.15
N LEU A 123 19.12 -17.18 -1.21
CA LEU A 123 17.75 -16.66 -1.29
C LEU A 123 16.84 -17.58 -2.11
N GLN A 124 15.55 -17.56 -1.79
CA GLN A 124 14.54 -18.25 -2.58
C GLN A 124 14.33 -17.55 -3.92
N TRP A 125 14.18 -18.34 -4.99
CA TRP A 125 13.88 -17.85 -6.33
C TRP A 125 12.78 -18.68 -7.00
N PRO A 126 11.92 -18.06 -7.83
CA PRO A 126 11.82 -16.61 -8.10
C PRO A 126 11.40 -15.81 -6.86
N PHE A 127 11.52 -14.48 -6.91
CA PHE A 127 11.03 -13.61 -5.86
C PHE A 127 9.49 -13.59 -5.90
N THR A 128 8.86 -14.21 -4.90
CA THR A 128 7.39 -14.41 -4.83
C THR A 128 6.68 -13.50 -3.82
N LYS A 129 7.43 -12.60 -3.16
CA LYS A 129 6.89 -11.75 -2.11
C LYS A 129 6.10 -10.59 -2.71
N ARG A 130 4.96 -10.29 -2.10
CA ARG A 130 4.23 -9.04 -2.33
C ARG A 130 5.07 -7.87 -1.84
N PHE A 131 5.00 -6.75 -2.54
CA PHE A 131 5.58 -5.50 -2.06
C PHE A 131 4.58 -4.36 -2.19
N THR A 132 4.67 -3.41 -1.28
CA THR A 132 3.83 -2.21 -1.24
C THR A 132 4.69 -0.99 -1.50
N VAL A 133 4.32 -0.18 -2.48
CA VAL A 133 4.93 1.13 -2.74
C VAL A 133 4.00 2.21 -2.22
N ILE A 134 4.58 3.19 -1.51
CA ILE A 134 3.85 4.25 -0.83
C ILE A 134 4.39 5.60 -1.28
N LEU A 135 3.53 6.47 -1.81
CA LEU A 135 3.81 7.88 -1.97
C LEU A 135 3.35 8.62 -0.71
N VAL A 136 4.27 9.33 -0.07
CA VAL A 136 4.03 9.99 1.21
C VAL A 136 3.33 11.33 1.01
N ASP A 137 2.24 11.54 1.75
CA ASP A 137 1.67 12.87 1.96
C ASP A 137 2.49 13.59 3.05
N GLN A 138 3.07 14.74 2.74
CA GLN A 138 4.06 15.42 3.58
C GLN A 138 3.45 16.50 4.49
N GLN A 139 2.19 16.34 4.89
CA GLN A 139 1.58 17.19 5.93
C GLN A 139 2.42 17.14 7.21
N ASP A 140 2.57 18.27 7.90
CA ASP A 140 3.32 18.33 9.17
C ASP A 140 2.60 17.52 10.26
N ASP A 141 1.27 17.62 10.31
CA ASP A 141 0.44 16.77 11.16
C ASP A 141 0.32 15.36 10.57
N LEU A 142 0.93 14.39 11.25
CA LEU A 142 0.92 12.98 10.85
C LEU A 142 -0.50 12.40 10.77
N SER A 143 -1.43 12.87 11.60
CA SER A 143 -2.81 12.38 11.62
C SER A 143 -3.61 12.78 10.37
N GLN A 144 -3.15 13.82 9.67
CA GLN A 144 -3.77 14.32 8.44
C GLN A 144 -3.14 13.73 7.18
N ARG A 145 -2.08 12.93 7.29
CA ARG A 145 -1.41 12.35 6.12
C ARG A 145 -2.29 11.29 5.47
N GLN A 146 -2.49 11.43 4.17
CA GLN A 146 -3.16 10.43 3.34
C GLN A 146 -2.20 9.88 2.31
N ASN A 147 -1.38 8.91 2.72
CA ASN A 147 -0.43 8.27 1.83
C ASN A 147 -1.14 7.47 0.73
N ILE A 148 -0.64 7.54 -0.51
CA ILE A 148 -1.12 6.69 -1.61
C ILE A 148 -0.32 5.40 -1.61
N LYS A 149 -1.00 4.25 -1.56
CA LYS A 149 -0.37 2.93 -1.47
C LYS A 149 -0.82 2.04 -2.63
N VAL A 150 0.12 1.31 -3.23
CA VAL A 150 -0.18 0.23 -4.17
C VAL A 150 0.55 -1.03 -3.72
N ALA A 151 -0.17 -2.14 -3.61
CA ALA A 151 0.41 -3.45 -3.34
C ALA A 151 0.50 -4.24 -4.66
N ILE A 152 1.66 -4.83 -4.92
CA ILE A 152 1.98 -5.52 -6.17
C ILE A 152 2.38 -6.95 -5.84
N VAL A 153 1.70 -7.91 -6.46
CA VAL A 153 1.98 -9.35 -6.33
C VAL A 153 2.90 -9.75 -7.47
N THR A 154 3.99 -10.44 -7.15
CA THR A 154 5.05 -10.77 -8.11
C THR A 154 4.91 -12.13 -8.77
N VAL A 155 3.97 -12.95 -8.28
CA VAL A 155 3.79 -14.33 -8.73
C VAL A 155 3.43 -14.36 -10.21
N GLY A 156 4.21 -15.12 -10.98
CA GLY A 156 4.00 -15.32 -12.42
C GLY A 156 4.67 -14.27 -13.32
N GLU A 157 5.32 -13.24 -12.78
CA GLU A 157 6.05 -12.29 -13.61
C GLU A 157 7.50 -12.72 -13.87
N ASN A 158 7.93 -12.63 -15.13
CA ASN A 158 9.29 -12.95 -15.56
C ASN A 158 10.34 -11.95 -15.07
N THR A 159 9.92 -10.75 -14.65
CA THR A 159 10.76 -9.67 -14.11
C THR A 159 11.35 -9.99 -12.73
N PHE A 160 10.73 -10.93 -11.99
CA PHE A 160 11.12 -11.29 -10.62
C PHE A 160 11.88 -12.62 -10.52
N GLN A 161 12.50 -13.06 -11.62
CA GLN A 161 13.42 -14.20 -11.63
C GLN A 161 14.76 -13.88 -10.96
N ARG A 162 15.59 -14.90 -10.70
CA ARG A 162 16.96 -14.68 -10.22
C ARG A 162 17.79 -13.85 -11.21
N PRO A 163 18.37 -12.71 -10.80
CA PRO A 163 19.23 -11.92 -11.67
C PRO A 163 20.42 -12.71 -12.19
N ARG A 164 20.48 -12.86 -13.52
CA ARG A 164 21.64 -13.45 -14.22
C ARG A 164 22.69 -12.39 -14.53
N GLU A 165 22.23 -11.23 -14.99
CA GLU A 165 23.01 -10.02 -15.25
C GLU A 165 23.01 -9.07 -14.06
N HIS A 166 23.54 -7.85 -14.22
CA HIS A 166 23.60 -6.83 -13.16
C HIS A 166 22.23 -6.54 -12.50
N LYS A 167 21.15 -6.50 -13.28
CA LYS A 167 19.76 -6.27 -12.84
C LYS A 167 18.75 -6.87 -13.81
N ASN A 168 17.55 -7.16 -13.33
CA ASN A 168 16.41 -7.54 -14.17
C ASN A 168 15.73 -6.32 -14.80
N THR A 169 14.81 -6.58 -15.74
CA THR A 169 13.74 -5.63 -16.08
C THR A 169 12.82 -5.48 -14.87
N GLY A 170 12.48 -4.24 -14.50
CA GLY A 170 11.64 -3.98 -13.32
C GLY A 170 10.17 -4.33 -13.56
N GLY A 171 9.52 -4.91 -12.55
CA GLY A 171 8.07 -5.10 -12.48
C GLY A 171 7.43 -4.01 -11.63
N GLY A 172 6.19 -3.60 -11.93
CA GLY A 172 5.63 -2.41 -11.32
C GLY A 172 4.21 -2.07 -11.74
N TYR A 173 3.81 -0.82 -11.47
CA TYR A 173 2.48 -0.32 -11.76
C TYR A 173 2.54 1.04 -12.46
N ARG A 174 2.15 1.05 -13.74
CA ARG A 174 2.15 2.24 -14.62
C ARG A 174 1.22 3.35 -14.12
N GLN A 175 0.08 2.97 -13.53
CA GLN A 175 -0.95 3.93 -13.08
C GLN A 175 -0.82 4.23 -11.59
N PHE A 176 0.40 4.32 -11.06
CA PHE A 176 0.61 4.49 -9.63
C PHE A 176 -0.02 5.77 -9.07
N VAL A 177 0.18 6.91 -9.73
CA VAL A 177 -0.46 8.16 -9.32
C VAL A 177 -0.73 9.07 -10.51
N LYS A 178 -1.92 9.68 -10.56
CA LYS A 178 -2.24 10.72 -11.54
C LYS A 178 -1.46 11.99 -11.20
N HIS A 179 -0.97 12.70 -12.22
CA HIS A 179 -0.32 13.99 -12.06
C HIS A 179 -1.24 15.03 -11.43
N SER A 180 -2.56 14.95 -11.66
CA SER A 180 -3.53 15.82 -11.01
C SER A 180 -3.63 15.53 -9.50
N THR A 181 -3.62 14.27 -9.10
CA THR A 181 -3.64 13.85 -7.68
C THR A 181 -2.42 14.35 -6.92
N LEU A 182 -1.25 14.45 -7.55
CA LEU A 182 -0.04 15.00 -6.89
C LEU A 182 -0.22 16.44 -6.39
N ARG A 183 -1.20 17.19 -6.91
CA ARG A 183 -1.50 18.58 -6.53
C ARG A 183 -2.61 18.72 -5.50
N THR A 184 -3.27 17.63 -5.09
CA THR A 184 -4.44 17.72 -4.19
C THR A 184 -4.07 17.73 -2.70
N ARG A 185 -2.83 17.34 -2.36
CA ARG A 185 -2.28 17.34 -0.99
C ARG A 185 -0.78 17.67 -1.03
N GLN A 186 -0.08 17.52 0.09
CA GLN A 186 1.36 17.79 0.21
C GLN A 186 2.22 16.62 -0.30
N TYR A 187 1.82 15.98 -1.40
CA TYR A 187 2.62 14.90 -1.99
C TYR A 187 3.94 15.42 -2.57
N ILE A 188 3.90 16.60 -3.19
CA ILE A 188 5.09 17.36 -3.60
C ILE A 188 5.25 18.52 -2.63
N ARG A 189 6.37 18.56 -1.91
CA ARG A 189 6.74 19.65 -0.99
C ARG A 189 8.23 19.95 -1.18
N ASP A 190 8.58 21.24 -1.22
CA ASP A 190 9.96 21.70 -1.47
C ASP A 190 10.58 21.10 -2.76
N ASP A 191 9.74 21.01 -3.80
CA ASP A 191 10.01 20.34 -5.08
C ASP A 191 10.53 18.88 -4.94
N ALA A 192 10.10 18.19 -3.89
CA ALA A 192 10.48 16.80 -3.64
C ALA A 192 9.28 15.92 -3.30
N VAL A 193 9.41 14.64 -3.64
CA VAL A 193 8.49 13.57 -3.21
C VAL A 193 9.26 12.52 -2.41
N TYR A 194 8.56 11.81 -1.53
CA TYR A 194 9.09 10.64 -0.84
C TYR A 194 8.30 9.40 -1.25
N ILE A 195 9.03 8.37 -1.70
CA ILE A 195 8.50 7.06 -2.02
C ILE A 195 9.08 6.06 -1.05
N LYS A 196 8.22 5.31 -0.36
CA LYS A 196 8.62 4.19 0.49
C LYS A 196 8.30 2.87 -0.20
N ILE A 197 9.06 1.84 0.12
CA ILE A 197 8.74 0.46 -0.25
C ILE A 197 8.79 -0.44 0.99
N MET A 198 7.86 -1.37 1.04
CA MET A 198 7.79 -2.44 2.02
C MET A 198 7.66 -3.76 1.27
N VAL A 199 8.51 -4.72 1.58
CA VAL A 199 8.38 -6.11 1.13
C VAL A 199 7.73 -6.90 2.26
N ASP A 200 6.72 -7.70 1.91
CA ASP A 200 5.94 -8.43 2.90
C ASP A 200 6.73 -9.62 3.50
N PRO A 201 6.47 -9.96 4.78
CA PRO A 201 7.13 -11.03 5.52
C PRO A 201 7.22 -12.39 4.81
#